data_AF-A0A4S8MH50-F1
#
_entry.id   AF-A0A4S8MH50-F1
#
_cell.length_a   1.000
_cell.length_b   1.000
_cell.length_c   1.000
_cell.angle_alpha   90.00
_cell.angle_beta   90.00
_cell.angle_gamma   90.00
#
_symmetry.space_group_name_H-M   'P 1'
#
loop_
_entity.id
_entity.type
_entity.pdbx_description
1 polymer ?
#
loop_
_entity_poly.entity_id
_entity_poly.type
_entity_poly.pdbx_seq_one_letter_code
_entity_poly.pdbx_strand_id
1 'polypeptide(L)'
;LTTNTNVVGFRSGLTRMQFANSLVLLNLCDMPTSDDMADIIWSNRGMGAFEGLQRLGFDVKPGCETEQVRQAFRAVYNFLDYHLSVKDKEDLGFSPIFVEHLLCKVTRW
;
A
#
# COMPACT_ATOMS: atom_id res chain seq x y z
N LEU A 1 3.18 11.36 -14.45
CA LEU A 1 2.70 12.75 -14.57
C LEU A 1 2.64 13.48 -13.22
N THR A 2 3.62 13.34 -12.31
CA THR A 2 3.47 13.90 -10.95
C THR A 2 4.79 14.37 -10.32
N THR A 3 5.56 15.18 -11.05
CA THR A 3 6.64 15.98 -10.46
C THR A 3 6.12 17.36 -10.07
N ASN A 4 6.03 17.60 -8.76
CA ASN A 4 5.83 18.89 -8.08
C ASN A 4 4.49 19.62 -8.26
N THR A 5 3.44 19.14 -7.58
CA THR A 5 2.35 20.02 -7.16
C THR A 5 2.81 20.83 -5.95
N ASN A 6 3.26 22.06 -6.19
CA ASN A 6 3.81 23.01 -5.20
C ASN A 6 2.72 23.64 -4.31
N VAL A 7 1.76 22.82 -3.86
CA VAL A 7 0.63 23.25 -3.04
C VAL A 7 1.06 23.23 -1.57
N VAL A 8 0.98 24.38 -0.91
CA VAL A 8 1.35 24.56 0.50
C VAL A 8 0.40 23.74 1.37
N GLY A 9 0.85 22.53 1.75
CA GLY A 9 0.07 21.50 2.46
C GLY A 9 0.47 20.07 2.06
N PHE A 10 1.07 19.88 0.88
CA PHE A 10 1.45 18.57 0.32
C PHE A 10 2.96 18.31 0.38
N ARG A 11 3.57 18.52 1.55
CA ARG A 11 5.03 18.66 1.64
C ARG A 11 5.84 17.37 1.60
N SER A 12 5.30 16.17 1.90
CA SER A 12 5.99 14.89 1.58
C SER A 12 5.18 13.62 1.93
N GLY A 13 5.62 12.51 1.32
CA GLY A 13 5.35 11.13 1.74
C GLY A 13 3.89 10.68 1.75
N LEU A 14 3.27 10.75 2.93
CA LEU A 14 1.89 10.32 3.17
C LEU A 14 0.86 11.14 2.39
N THR A 15 1.07 12.46 2.25
CA THR A 15 0.04 13.35 1.67
C THR A 15 -0.18 13.12 0.17
N ARG A 16 0.84 12.68 -0.57
CA ARG A 16 0.74 12.42 -2.02
C ARG A 16 0.09 11.08 -2.32
N MET A 17 0.46 10.03 -1.58
CA MET A 17 -0.15 8.71 -1.72
C MET A 17 -1.61 8.73 -1.27
N GLN A 18 -1.92 9.37 -0.14
CA GLN A 18 -3.30 9.54 0.33
C GLN A 18 -4.17 10.34 -0.66
N PHE A 19 -3.59 11.34 -1.32
CA PHE A 19 -4.27 12.07 -2.39
C PHE A 19 -4.53 11.18 -3.61
N ALA A 20 -3.53 10.43 -4.08
CA ALA A 20 -3.71 9.48 -5.18
C ALA A 20 -4.79 8.43 -4.84
N ASN A 21 -4.75 7.86 -3.63
CA ASN A 21 -5.76 6.93 -3.14
C ASN A 21 -7.17 7.57 -3.16
N SER A 22 -7.27 8.84 -2.77
CA SER A 22 -8.55 9.58 -2.81
C SER A 22 -9.07 9.78 -4.23
N LEU A 23 -8.21 10.06 -5.20
CA LEU A 23 -8.60 10.16 -6.62
C LEU A 23 -9.10 8.82 -7.17
N VAL A 24 -8.47 7.71 -6.78
CA VAL A 24 -8.93 6.36 -7.12
C VAL A 24 -10.32 6.09 -6.54
N LEU A 25 -10.53 6.41 -5.25
CA LEU A 25 -11.82 6.23 -4.58
C LEU A 25 -12.93 7.13 -5.17
N LEU A 26 -12.57 8.27 -5.76
CA LEU A 26 -13.49 9.14 -6.51
C LEU A 26 -13.70 8.70 -7.97
N ASN A 27 -13.11 7.57 -8.39
CA ASN A 27 -13.11 7.08 -9.78
C ASN A 27 -12.53 8.09 -10.78
N LEU A 28 -11.59 8.92 -10.34
CA LEU A 28 -10.84 9.86 -11.19
C LEU A 28 -9.51 9.27 -11.68
N CYS A 29 -9.06 8.18 -11.06
CA CYS A 29 -7.86 7.42 -11.42
C CYS A 29 -8.15 5.92 -11.31
N ASP A 30 -7.40 5.11 -12.05
CA ASP A 30 -7.52 3.66 -12.01
C ASP A 30 -6.99 3.08 -10.69
N MET A 31 -7.60 1.97 -10.24
CA MET A 31 -7.12 1.23 -9.08
C MET A 31 -5.71 0.69 -9.34
N PRO A 32 -4.72 0.95 -8.46
CA PRO A 32 -3.39 0.38 -8.62
C PRO A 32 -3.46 -1.14 -8.52
N THR A 33 -2.59 -1.81 -9.26
CA THR A 33 -2.36 -3.24 -9.07
C THR A 33 -1.59 -3.49 -7.77
N SER A 34 -1.54 -4.76 -7.32
CA SER A 34 -0.71 -5.15 -6.18
C SER A 34 0.78 -4.83 -6.40
N ASP A 35 1.26 -4.88 -7.64
CA ASP A 35 2.63 -4.56 -7.99
C ASP A 35 2.90 -3.05 -7.94
N ASP A 36 1.97 -2.25 -8.49
CA ASP A 36 2.08 -0.80 -8.42
C ASP A 36 2.15 -0.33 -6.96
N MET A 37 1.32 -0.92 -6.09
CA MET A 37 1.31 -0.59 -4.67
C MET A 37 2.61 -1.07 -3.99
N ALA A 38 3.11 -2.26 -4.31
CA ALA A 38 4.37 -2.75 -3.79
C ALA A 38 5.56 -1.87 -4.21
N ASP A 39 5.57 -1.38 -5.46
CA ASP A 39 6.59 -0.46 -5.97
C ASP A 39 6.56 0.89 -5.24
N ILE A 40 5.35 1.38 -4.92
CA ILE A 40 5.16 2.57 -4.08
C ILE A 40 5.71 2.32 -2.68
N ILE A 41 5.39 1.18 -2.05
CA ILE A 41 5.89 0.81 -0.72
C ILE A 41 7.43 0.71 -0.72
N TRP A 42 8.01 0.07 -1.74
CA TRP A 42 9.46 -0.05 -1.89
C TRP A 42 10.14 1.30 -2.13
N SER A 43 9.51 2.21 -2.87
CA SER A 43 10.02 3.57 -3.07
C SER A 43 9.91 4.42 -1.79
N ASN A 44 9.09 4.00 -0.82
CA ASN A 44 8.80 4.70 0.42
C ASN A 44 9.12 3.82 1.66
N ARG A 45 10.30 3.18 1.67
CA ARG A 45 10.73 2.23 2.73
C ARG A 45 10.66 2.75 4.16
N GLY A 46 10.62 4.07 4.36
CA GLY A 46 10.47 4.71 5.66
C GLY A 46 9.02 4.82 6.18
N MET A 47 8.04 4.23 5.48
CA MET A 47 6.63 4.28 5.85
C MET A 47 6.14 2.99 6.49
N GLY A 48 4.98 3.10 7.17
CA GLY A 48 4.42 2.02 7.99
C GLY A 48 4.10 0.73 7.22
N ALA A 49 3.75 0.79 5.93
CA ALA A 49 3.45 -0.41 5.16
C ALA A 49 4.69 -1.29 4.94
N PHE A 50 5.86 -0.68 4.71
CA PHE A 50 7.13 -1.40 4.56
C PHE A 50 7.53 -2.08 5.88
N GLU A 51 7.46 -1.34 6.99
CA GLU A 51 7.69 -1.90 8.33
C GLU A 51 6.62 -2.94 8.71
N GLY A 52 5.38 -2.79 8.25
CA GLY A 52 4.29 -3.75 8.44
C GLY A 52 4.64 -5.12 7.85
N LEU A 53 5.19 -5.16 6.64
CA LEU A 53 5.68 -6.39 6.03
C LEU A 53 6.80 -7.04 6.86
N GLN A 54 7.72 -6.24 7.40
CA GLN A 54 8.78 -6.75 8.29
C GLN A 54 8.20 -7.38 9.55
N ARG A 55 7.22 -6.72 10.18
CA ARG A 55 6.59 -7.20 11.42
C ARG A 55 5.74 -8.45 11.22
N LEU A 56 5.19 -8.65 10.03
CA LEU A 56 4.53 -9.89 9.64
C LEU A 56 5.53 -11.06 9.39
N GLY A 57 6.84 -10.79 9.46
CA GLY A 57 7.88 -11.80 9.34
C GLY A 57 8.43 -12.01 7.93
N PHE A 58 8.07 -11.15 6.96
CA PHE A 58 8.65 -11.22 5.62
C PHE A 58 10.10 -10.71 5.63
N ASP A 59 10.97 -11.31 4.79
CA ASP A 59 12.38 -10.89 4.64
C ASP A 59 12.51 -9.64 3.75
N VAL A 60 11.93 -8.54 4.20
CA VAL A 60 11.91 -7.23 3.53
C VAL A 60 12.84 -6.29 4.29
N LYS A 61 14.12 -6.22 3.92
CA LYS A 61 15.12 -5.37 4.60
C LYS A 61 15.32 -4.03 3.88
N PRO A 62 15.85 -2.97 4.52
CA PRO A 62 16.05 -1.67 3.86
C PRO A 62 16.87 -1.71 2.56
N GLY A 63 17.74 -2.71 2.39
CA GLY A 63 18.51 -2.96 1.17
C GLY A 63 17.92 -4.03 0.22
N CYS A 64 16.66 -4.42 0.40
CA CYS A 64 16.02 -5.43 -0.45
C CYS A 64 15.67 -4.90 -1.85
N GLU A 65 15.63 -5.83 -2.79
CA GLU A 65 15.17 -5.58 -4.15
C GLU A 65 13.64 -5.42 -4.20
N THR A 66 13.14 -4.67 -5.18
CA THR A 66 11.70 -4.39 -5.33
C THR A 66 10.87 -5.67 -5.41
N GLU A 67 11.40 -6.70 -6.06
CA GLU A 67 10.71 -7.98 -6.21
C GLU A 67 10.43 -8.66 -4.87
N GLN A 68 11.28 -8.50 -3.86
CA GLN A 68 11.03 -9.05 -2.51
C GLN A 68 9.79 -8.39 -1.88
N VAL A 69 9.62 -7.08 -2.06
CA VAL A 69 8.44 -6.35 -1.58
C VAL A 69 7.19 -6.75 -2.37
N ARG A 70 7.28 -6.92 -3.69
CA ARG A 70 6.16 -7.40 -4.52
C ARG A 70 5.68 -8.77 -4.07
N GLN A 71 6.58 -9.72 -3.87
CA GLN A 71 6.22 -11.06 -3.43
C GLN A 71 5.61 -11.05 -2.03
N ALA A 72 6.18 -10.29 -1.09
CA ALA A 72 5.62 -10.15 0.26
C ALA A 72 4.23 -9.50 0.24
N PHE A 73 4.05 -8.42 -0.52
CA PHE A 73 2.75 -7.74 -0.63
C PHE A 73 1.70 -8.63 -1.31
N ARG A 74 2.04 -9.30 -2.43
CA ARG A 74 1.16 -10.26 -3.10
C ARG A 74 0.76 -11.41 -2.17
N ALA A 75 1.69 -11.92 -1.36
CA ALA A 75 1.38 -12.97 -0.40
C ALA A 75 0.32 -12.51 0.61
N VAL A 76 0.46 -11.31 1.17
CA VAL A 76 -0.55 -10.74 2.08
C VAL A 76 -1.88 -10.50 1.36
N TYR A 77 -1.83 -9.91 0.17
CA TYR A 77 -3.02 -9.63 -0.63
C TYR A 77 -3.80 -10.92 -0.94
N ASN A 78 -3.11 -11.93 -1.49
CA ASN A 78 -3.72 -13.22 -1.85
C ASN A 78 -4.23 -13.97 -0.62
N PHE A 79 -3.52 -13.88 0.51
CA PHE A 79 -3.97 -14.47 1.76
C PHE A 79 -5.31 -13.87 2.21
N LEU A 80 -5.42 -12.53 2.20
CA LEU A 80 -6.67 -11.84 2.55
C LEU A 80 -7.78 -12.11 1.53
N ASP A 81 -7.44 -12.10 0.24
CA ASP A 81 -8.40 -12.38 -0.83
C ASP A 81 -8.96 -13.81 -0.71
N TYR A 82 -8.14 -14.79 -0.35
CA TYR A 82 -8.59 -16.16 -0.17
C TYR A 82 -9.46 -16.35 1.09
N HIS A 83 -9.17 -15.63 2.18
CA HIS A 83 -9.82 -15.86 3.48
C HIS A 83 -11.01 -14.94 3.79
N LEU A 84 -11.09 -13.76 3.17
CA LEU A 84 -12.23 -12.85 3.36
C LEU A 84 -13.43 -13.34 2.55
N SER A 85 -14.62 -13.30 3.16
CA SER A 85 -15.86 -13.57 2.41
C SER A 85 -16.13 -12.45 1.41
N VAL A 86 -16.96 -12.73 0.40
CA VAL A 86 -17.38 -11.69 -0.58
C VAL A 86 -17.98 -10.48 0.13
N LYS A 87 -18.82 -10.72 1.14
CA LYS A 87 -19.43 -9.66 1.95
C LYS A 87 -18.37 -8.84 2.70
N ASP A 88 -17.40 -9.49 3.34
CA ASP A 88 -16.33 -8.75 4.05
C ASP A 88 -15.49 -7.92 3.07
N LYS A 89 -15.23 -8.43 1.87
CA LYS A 89 -14.51 -7.68 0.83
C LYS A 89 -15.27 -6.44 0.39
N GLU A 90 -16.59 -6.55 0.23
CA GLU A 90 -17.47 -5.42 -0.08
C GLU A 90 -17.49 -4.40 1.06
N ASP A 91 -17.74 -4.86 2.30
CA ASP A 91 -17.83 -4.01 3.49
C ASP A 91 -16.51 -3.27 3.78
N LEU A 92 -15.36 -3.90 3.50
CA LEU A 92 -14.03 -3.32 3.73
C LEU A 92 -13.50 -2.49 2.56
N GLY A 93 -14.12 -2.57 1.38
CA GLY A 93 -13.55 -2.01 0.14
C GLY A 93 -12.20 -2.66 -0.22
N PHE A 94 -12.15 -4.00 -0.16
CA PHE A 94 -10.92 -4.77 -0.36
C PHE A 94 -10.23 -4.43 -1.68
N SER A 95 -8.99 -4.00 -1.58
CA SER A 95 -8.18 -3.45 -2.68
C SER A 95 -6.71 -3.39 -2.28
N PRO A 96 -5.78 -3.19 -3.22
CA PRO A 96 -4.38 -2.97 -2.87
C PRO A 96 -4.18 -1.76 -1.94
N ILE A 97 -4.99 -0.71 -2.10
CA ILE A 97 -5.02 0.45 -1.18
C ILE A 97 -5.40 0.02 0.23
N PHE A 98 -6.44 -0.82 0.38
CA PHE A 98 -6.86 -1.35 1.67
C PHE A 98 -5.72 -2.13 2.36
N VAL A 99 -5.02 -3.01 1.61
CA VAL A 99 -3.93 -3.82 2.18
C VAL A 99 -2.75 -2.95 2.61
N GLU A 100 -2.40 -1.90 1.86
CA GLU A 100 -1.39 -0.93 2.28
C GLU A 100 -1.79 -0.24 3.60
N HIS A 101 -3.02 0.25 3.70
CA HIS A 101 -3.53 0.87 4.92
C HIS A 101 -3.54 -0.10 6.11
N LEU A 102 -3.88 -1.37 5.88
CA LEU A 102 -3.82 -2.42 6.90
C LEU A 102 -2.38 -2.60 7.41
N LEU A 103 -1.42 -2.77 6.50
CA LEU A 103 0.00 -2.93 6.84
C LEU A 103 0.53 -1.73 7.64
N CYS A 104 0.14 -0.51 7.27
CA CYS A 104 0.45 0.72 8.00
C CYS A 104 -0.08 0.75 9.45
N LYS A 105 -1.09 -0.07 9.78
CA LYS A 105 -1.63 -0.21 11.13
C LYS A 105 -1.05 -1.39 11.89
N VAL A 106 -0.56 -2.43 11.22
CA VAL A 106 0.14 -3.56 11.87
C VAL A 106 1.31 -3.09 12.74
N THR A 107 1.94 -1.96 12.40
CA THR A 107 3.03 -1.38 13.20
C THR A 107 2.57 -0.63 14.45
N ARG A 108 1.28 -0.37 14.60
CA ARG A 108 0.70 0.46 15.66
C ARG A 108 0.02 -0.34 16.77
N TRP A 109 -0.08 -1.66 16.64
CA TRP A 109 -0.72 -2.57 17.59
C TRP A 109 0.22 -3.70 18.00
#